data_AF-A0A255YQM3-F1
#
_entry.id   AF-A0A255YQM3-F1
#
_cell.length_a   1.000
_cell.length_b   1.000
_cell.length_c   1.000
_cell.angle_alpha   90.00
_cell.angle_beta   90.00
_cell.angle_gamma   90.00
#
_symmetry.space_group_name_H-M   'P 1'
#
loop_
_entity.id
_entity.type
_entity.pdbx_description
1 polymer ?
#
loop_
_entity_poly.entity_id
_entity_poly.type
_entity_poly.pdbx_seq_one_letter_code
_entity_poly.pdbx_strand_id
1 'polypeptide(L)'
;MGEIVSIQIAQLKAARPEAADNTARERMMALRERRAAWGRAIRQRRLDHGFTTRSLADTVGLPSPTLVSAIESGRGRLPDGVLAGWALAIGMEPSDFAAGYLSAFEPDAFAALRPSQEEGRPA
;
A
#
# COMPACT_ATOMS: atom_id res chain seq x y z
N MET A 1 -10.14 -23.71 53.93
CA MET A 1 -9.03 -24.38 53.21
C MET A 1 -9.46 -24.55 51.77
N GLY A 2 -8.99 -23.67 50.88
CA GLY A 2 -9.42 -23.60 49.49
C GLY A 2 -8.78 -22.37 48.84
N GLU A 3 -7.48 -22.48 48.59
CA GLU A 3 -6.64 -21.41 48.05
C GLU A 3 -6.96 -21.22 46.57
N ILE A 4 -7.61 -20.10 46.22
CA ILE A 4 -7.82 -19.72 44.83
C ILE A 4 -6.45 -19.30 44.29
N VAL A 5 -5.92 -20.10 43.37
CA VAL A 5 -4.68 -19.83 42.66
C VAL A 5 -4.80 -18.50 41.94
N SER A 6 -4.20 -17.47 42.55
CA SER A 6 -4.01 -16.15 41.95
C SER A 6 -2.92 -16.27 40.90
N ILE A 7 -3.28 -16.72 39.69
CA ILE A 7 -2.35 -16.75 38.56
C ILE A 7 -2.02 -15.31 38.18
N GLN A 8 -0.81 -14.90 38.53
CA GLN A 8 -0.12 -13.67 38.18
C GLN A 8 -0.38 -13.23 36.72
N ILE A 9 -1.30 -12.28 36.50
CA ILE A 9 -1.37 -11.48 35.26
C ILE A 9 -0.21 -10.45 35.19
N ALA A 10 0.61 -10.37 36.24
CA ALA A 10 1.70 -9.38 36.34
C ALA A 10 2.97 -9.74 35.55
N GLN A 11 3.20 -11.02 35.20
CA GLN A 11 4.46 -11.45 34.57
C GLN A 11 4.53 -11.23 33.04
N LEU A 12 3.45 -10.77 32.40
CA LEU A 12 3.41 -10.50 30.95
C LEU A 12 3.80 -9.06 30.55
N LYS A 13 4.06 -8.17 31.51
CA LYS A 13 4.19 -6.72 31.24
C LYS A 13 5.61 -6.16 31.21
N ALA A 14 6.65 -6.93 31.57
CA ALA A 14 7.98 -6.34 31.75
C ALA A 14 8.90 -6.37 30.51
N ALA A 15 8.64 -7.23 29.52
CA ALA A 15 9.54 -7.41 28.37
C ALA A 15 8.97 -6.97 27.00
N ARG A 16 7.76 -6.38 26.96
CA ARG A 16 7.01 -6.20 25.70
C ARG A 16 6.35 -4.83 25.48
N PRO A 17 7.09 -3.71 25.55
CA PRO A 17 6.71 -2.50 24.81
C PRO A 17 7.68 -2.16 23.66
N GLU A 18 8.99 -2.28 23.86
CA GLU A 18 10.00 -1.77 22.93
C GLU A 18 10.14 -2.60 21.64
N ALA A 19 10.16 -3.93 21.74
CA ALA A 19 10.23 -4.80 20.56
C ALA A 19 8.98 -4.70 19.67
N ALA A 20 7.79 -4.57 20.27
CA ALA A 20 6.53 -4.40 19.55
C ALA A 20 6.44 -3.04 18.85
N ASP A 21 6.95 -1.99 19.52
CA ASP A 21 7.07 -0.63 18.98
C ASP A 21 8.09 -0.58 17.82
N ASN A 22 9.23 -1.27 17.95
CA ASN A 22 10.20 -1.39 16.86
C ASN A 22 9.61 -2.12 15.64
N THR A 23 8.92 -3.25 15.83
CA THR A 23 8.23 -3.96 14.74
C THR A 23 7.14 -3.10 14.07
N ALA A 24 6.39 -2.30 14.85
CA ALA A 24 5.38 -1.39 14.29
C ALA A 24 6.02 -0.27 13.45
N ARG A 25 7.13 0.31 13.91
CA ARG A 25 7.92 1.30 13.16
C ARG A 25 8.48 0.72 11.88
N GLU A 26 9.09 -0.45 11.92
CA GLU A 26 9.62 -1.16 10.76
C GLU A 26 8.53 -1.42 9.72
N ARG A 27 7.35 -1.89 10.14
CA ARG A 27 6.18 -2.05 9.25
C ARG A 27 5.75 -0.74 8.63
N MET A 28 5.71 0.34 9.41
CA MET A 28 5.36 1.67 8.90
C MET A 28 6.38 2.17 7.87
N MET A 29 7.68 1.97 8.11
CA MET A 29 8.74 2.32 7.18
C MET A 29 8.66 1.48 5.90
N ALA A 30 8.48 0.17 6.03
CA ALA A 30 8.31 -0.73 4.90
C ALA A 30 7.10 -0.34 4.03
N LEU A 31 5.98 0.04 4.65
CA LEU A 31 4.79 0.49 3.94
C LEU A 31 5.03 1.82 3.22
N ARG A 32 5.73 2.77 3.85
CA ARG A 32 6.13 4.04 3.20
C ARG A 32 7.01 3.77 1.98
N GLU A 33 7.99 2.89 2.11
CA GLU A 33 8.88 2.56 1.01
C GLU A 33 8.15 1.85 -0.13
N ARG A 34 7.23 0.92 0.16
CA ARG A 34 6.38 0.27 -0.86
C ARG A 34 5.59 1.30 -1.67
N ARG A 35 4.95 2.27 -1.01
CA ARG A 35 4.24 3.35 -1.69
C ARG A 35 5.17 4.21 -2.53
N ALA A 36 6.34 4.58 -2.00
CA ALA A 36 7.31 5.38 -2.72
C ALA A 36 7.86 4.62 -3.95
N ALA A 37 8.16 3.33 -3.81
CA ALA A 37 8.64 2.48 -4.89
C ALA A 37 7.61 2.36 -6.02
N TRP A 38 6.34 2.08 -5.68
CA TRP A 38 5.25 2.06 -6.66
C TRP A 38 5.09 3.43 -7.34
N GLY A 39 5.08 4.51 -6.55
CA GLY A 39 4.97 5.88 -7.08
C GLY A 39 6.10 6.25 -8.06
N ARG A 40 7.35 5.84 -7.78
CA ARG A 40 8.49 6.02 -8.68
C ARG A 40 8.31 5.24 -9.98
N ALA A 41 7.77 4.02 -9.93
CA ALA A 41 7.48 3.23 -11.12
C ALA A 41 6.40 3.90 -12.00
N ILE A 42 5.33 4.42 -11.38
CA ILE A 42 4.29 5.17 -12.09
C ILE A 42 4.83 6.47 -12.68
N ARG A 43 5.71 7.17 -11.96
CA ARG A 43 6.40 8.37 -12.46
C ARG A 43 7.21 8.07 -13.72
N GLN A 44 7.95 6.96 -13.72
CA GLN A 44 8.74 6.56 -14.88
C GLN A 44 7.83 6.30 -16.08
N ARG A 45 6.76 5.51 -15.88
CA ARG A 45 5.74 5.26 -16.92
C ARG A 45 5.14 6.55 -17.47
N ARG A 46 4.77 7.50 -16.60
CA ARG A 46 4.26 8.81 -17.04
C ARG A 46 5.24 9.52 -17.97
N LEU A 47 6.53 9.53 -17.60
CA LEU A 47 7.58 10.18 -18.40
C LEU A 47 7.79 9.46 -19.74
N ASP A 48 7.80 8.13 -19.74
CA ASP A 48 7.96 7.32 -20.95
C ASP A 48 6.81 7.52 -21.94
N HIS A 49 5.61 7.83 -21.44
CA HIS A 49 4.43 8.19 -22.24
C HIS A 49 4.34 9.69 -22.57
N GLY A 50 5.38 10.48 -22.28
CA GLY A 50 5.47 11.89 -22.67
C GLY A 50 4.60 12.84 -21.84
N PHE A 51 4.03 12.38 -20.73
CA PHE A 51 3.19 13.22 -19.89
C PHE A 51 4.00 14.04 -18.90
N THR A 52 3.68 15.33 -18.79
CA THR A 52 4.05 16.14 -17.63
C THR A 52 3.07 15.87 -16.48
N THR A 53 3.37 16.31 -15.25
CA THR A 53 2.41 16.21 -14.14
C THR A 53 1.14 17.02 -14.40
N ARG A 54 1.25 18.16 -15.09
CA ARG A 54 0.10 18.98 -15.51
C ARG A 54 -0.73 18.27 -16.57
N SER A 55 -0.10 17.85 -17.67
CA SER A 55 -0.87 17.22 -18.75
C SER A 55 -1.52 15.90 -18.31
N LEU A 56 -0.89 15.13 -17.41
CA LEU A 56 -1.55 13.96 -16.84
C LEU A 56 -2.75 14.37 -15.97
N ALA A 57 -2.57 15.34 -15.07
CA ALA A 57 -3.65 15.82 -14.22
C ALA A 57 -4.87 16.28 -15.04
N ASP A 58 -4.62 17.05 -16.10
CA ASP A 58 -5.68 17.51 -17.01
C ASP A 58 -6.35 16.33 -17.71
N THR A 59 -5.58 15.33 -18.17
CA THR A 59 -6.08 14.13 -18.87
C THR A 59 -6.98 13.26 -17.98
N VAL A 60 -6.62 13.12 -16.69
CA VAL A 60 -7.36 12.26 -15.76
C VAL A 60 -8.37 13.01 -14.89
N GLY A 61 -8.55 14.32 -15.12
CA GLY A 61 -9.53 15.14 -14.40
C GLY A 61 -9.16 15.47 -12.96
N LEU A 62 -7.86 15.57 -12.64
CA LEU A 62 -7.42 15.97 -11.30
C LEU A 62 -7.47 17.49 -11.10
N PRO A 63 -7.86 17.96 -9.90
CA PRO A 63 -7.99 19.40 -9.62
C PRO A 63 -6.64 20.13 -9.54
N SER A 64 -5.53 19.40 -9.39
CA SER A 64 -4.19 20.00 -9.32
C SER A 64 -3.09 19.04 -9.75
N PRO A 65 -2.07 19.52 -10.51
CA PRO A 65 -0.87 18.74 -10.82
C PRO A 65 -0.03 18.35 -9.60
N THR A 66 -0.23 19.00 -8.45
CA THR A 66 0.47 18.63 -7.20
C THR A 66 -0.01 17.29 -6.64
N LEU A 67 -1.23 16.87 -6.96
CA LEU A 67 -1.70 15.52 -6.60
C LEU A 67 -0.90 14.46 -7.33
N VAL A 68 -0.52 14.72 -8.59
CA VAL A 68 0.32 13.79 -9.36
C VAL A 68 1.65 13.55 -8.66
N SER A 69 2.35 14.60 -8.25
CA SER A 69 3.64 14.46 -7.56
C SER A 69 3.50 13.88 -6.14
N ALA A 70 2.40 14.14 -5.44
CA ALA A 70 2.11 13.52 -4.14
C ALA A 70 1.93 11.99 -4.27
N ILE A 71 1.16 11.54 -5.27
CA ILE A 71 0.93 10.12 -5.57
C ILE A 71 2.23 9.44 -6.00
N GLU A 72 2.98 10.06 -6.92
CA GLU A 72 4.27 9.53 -7.41
C GLU A 72 5.35 9.45 -6.33
N SER A 73 5.23 10.22 -5.24
CA SER A 73 6.14 10.13 -4.09
C SER A 73 5.64 9.18 -3.00
N GLY A 74 4.50 8.51 -3.21
CA GLY A 74 3.90 7.60 -2.22
C GLY A 74 3.28 8.30 -1.00
N ARG A 75 3.14 9.63 -1.06
CA ARG A 75 2.56 10.46 0.01
C ARG A 75 1.07 10.72 -0.18
N GLY A 76 0.60 10.71 -1.42
CA GLY A 76 -0.81 10.88 -1.80
C GLY A 76 -1.46 9.56 -2.19
N ARG A 77 -2.76 9.43 -1.90
CA ARG A 77 -3.63 8.37 -2.43
C ARG A 77 -4.27 8.83 -3.74
N LEU A 78 -4.65 7.88 -4.58
CA LEU A 78 -5.47 8.17 -5.75
C LEU A 78 -6.85 8.65 -5.30
N PRO A 79 -7.38 9.75 -5.86
CA PRO A 79 -8.79 10.10 -5.72
C PRO A 79 -9.72 9.04 -6.31
N ASP A 80 -10.97 9.08 -5.90
CA ASP A 80 -12.00 8.18 -6.43
C ASP A 80 -12.24 8.47 -7.92
N GLY A 81 -12.51 7.41 -8.69
CA GLY A 81 -12.84 7.51 -10.12
C GLY A 81 -11.68 7.74 -11.08
N VAL A 82 -10.46 8.09 -10.62
CA VAL A 82 -9.34 8.38 -11.52
C VAL A 82 -8.45 7.19 -11.88
N LEU A 83 -8.61 6.05 -11.19
CA LEU A 83 -7.72 4.89 -11.33
C LEU A 83 -7.62 4.39 -12.78
N ALA A 84 -8.77 4.11 -13.40
CA ALA A 84 -8.80 3.56 -14.75
C ALA A 84 -8.28 4.58 -15.78
N GLY A 85 -8.68 5.85 -15.66
CA GLY A 85 -8.21 6.92 -16.54
C GLY A 85 -6.69 7.11 -16.45
N TRP A 86 -6.13 7.04 -15.24
CA TRP A 86 -4.69 7.11 -15.04
C TRP A 86 -3.97 5.94 -15.68
N ALA A 87 -4.42 4.71 -15.43
CA ALA A 87 -3.83 3.51 -16.00
C ALA A 87 -3.76 3.59 -17.53
N LEU A 88 -4.89 3.92 -18.16
CA LEU A 88 -4.99 4.05 -19.62
C LEU A 88 -4.10 5.18 -20.16
N ALA A 89 -4.03 6.33 -19.48
CA ALA A 89 -3.19 7.45 -19.89
C ALA A 89 -1.69 7.06 -19.94
N ILE A 90 -1.24 6.23 -19.00
CA ILE A 90 0.16 5.76 -18.95
C ILE A 90 0.36 4.37 -19.59
N GLY A 91 -0.58 3.92 -20.44
CA GLY A 91 -0.48 2.67 -21.19
C GLY A 91 -0.41 1.40 -20.34
N MET A 92 -1.13 1.39 -19.21
CA MET A 92 -1.26 0.22 -18.34
C MET A 92 -2.69 -0.31 -18.37
N GLU A 93 -2.83 -1.64 -18.28
CA GLU A 93 -4.12 -2.24 -18.01
C GLU A 93 -4.65 -1.79 -16.64
N PRO A 94 -5.93 -1.38 -16.52
CA PRO A 94 -6.50 -0.93 -15.26
C PRO A 94 -6.38 -1.95 -14.12
N SER A 95 -6.48 -3.24 -14.42
CA SER A 95 -6.31 -4.33 -13.45
C SER A 95 -4.90 -4.37 -12.88
N ASP A 96 -3.89 -4.21 -13.73
CA ASP A 96 -2.48 -4.27 -13.32
C ASP A 96 -2.10 -3.04 -12.49
N PHE A 97 -2.61 -1.88 -12.90
CA PHE A 97 -2.44 -0.65 -12.14
C PHE A 97 -3.13 -0.74 -10.77
N ALA A 98 -4.36 -1.26 -10.71
CA ALA A 98 -5.09 -1.49 -9.46
C ALA A 98 -4.37 -2.48 -8.54
N ALA A 99 -3.88 -3.60 -9.08
CA ALA A 99 -3.11 -4.59 -8.34
C ALA A 99 -1.84 -3.96 -7.75
N GLY A 100 -1.09 -3.20 -8.55
CA GLY A 100 0.08 -2.46 -8.09
C GLY A 100 -0.27 -1.47 -6.97
N TYR A 101 -1.32 -0.68 -7.15
CA TYR A 101 -1.78 0.32 -6.17
C TYR A 101 -2.20 -0.34 -4.85
N LEU A 102 -3.06 -1.35 -4.89
CA LEU A 102 -3.52 -2.07 -3.70
C LEU A 102 -2.34 -2.74 -2.99
N SER A 103 -1.44 -3.39 -3.72
CA SER A 103 -0.25 -4.01 -3.14
C SER A 103 0.65 -3.00 -2.40
N ALA A 104 0.64 -1.73 -2.82
CA ALA A 104 1.46 -0.69 -2.21
C ALA A 104 0.76 0.04 -1.05
N PHE A 105 -0.55 0.29 -1.17
CA PHE A 105 -1.31 1.13 -0.24
C PHE A 105 -2.16 0.36 0.77
N GLU A 106 -2.61 -0.85 0.40
CA GLU A 106 -3.50 -1.71 1.17
C GLU A 106 -3.04 -3.18 1.06
N PRO A 107 -1.84 -3.51 1.56
CA PRO A 107 -1.21 -4.81 1.31
C PRO A 107 -2.03 -5.99 1.86
N ASP A 108 -2.74 -5.79 2.96
CA ASP A 108 -3.56 -6.83 3.58
C ASP A 108 -4.82 -7.10 2.73
N ALA A 109 -5.46 -6.03 2.22
CA ALA A 109 -6.58 -6.16 1.30
C ALA A 109 -6.15 -6.82 -0.02
N PHE A 110 -4.99 -6.43 -0.56
CA PHE A 110 -4.40 -7.06 -1.74
C PHE A 110 -4.12 -8.55 -1.52
N ALA A 111 -3.60 -8.92 -0.34
CA ALA A 111 -3.37 -10.32 0.00
C ALA A 111 -4.68 -11.11 0.10
N ALA A 112 -5.74 -10.53 0.69
CA ALA A 112 -7.04 -11.17 0.83
C ALA A 112 -7.79 -11.37 -0.51
N LEU A 113 -7.51 -10.54 -1.53
CA LEU A 113 -8.08 -10.71 -2.88
C LEU A 113 -7.46 -11.86 -3.66
N ARG A 114 -6.29 -12.36 -3.23
CA ARG A 114 -5.68 -13.53 -3.87
C ARG A 114 -6.36 -14.78 -3.32
N PRO A 115 -6.79 -15.72 -4.17
CA PRO A 115 -7.30 -16.99 -3.68
C PRO A 115 -6.24 -17.65 -2.81
N SER A 116 -6.63 -18.03 -1.58
CA SER A 116 -5.82 -18.82 -0.66
C SER A 116 -5.25 -19.99 -1.45
N GLN A 117 -3.94 -20.02 -1.65
CA GLN A 117 -3.28 -21.16 -2.30
C GLN A 117 -3.23 -22.29 -1.27
N GLU A 118 -4.38 -22.90 -0.99
CA GLU A 118 -4.51 -24.04 -0.09
C GLU A 118 -5.53 -25.02 -0.68
N GLU A 119 -5.10 -25.74 -1.73
CA GLU A 119 -5.56 -27.11 -2.04
C GLU A 119 -4.72 -27.65 -3.20
N GLY A 120 -3.66 -28.38 -2.82
CA GLY A 120 -2.69 -28.92 -3.77
C GLY A 120 -1.49 -29.56 -3.10
N ARG A 121 -1.68 -30.27 -1.99
CA ARG A 121 -0.69 -31.25 -1.51
C ARG A 121 -1.28 -32.64 -1.75
N PRO A 122 -0.67 -33.47 -2.61
CA PRO A 122 -1.18 -34.82 -2.86
C PRO A 122 -1.12 -35.67 -1.58
N ALA A 123 -2.14 -36.50 -1.42
CA ALA A 123 -2.23 -37.56 -0.41
C ALA A 123 -1.22 -38.69 -0.70
#